data_AF-A0A1G5SVL7-F1
#
_entry.id   AF-A0A1G5SVL7-F1
#
_cell.length_a   1.000
_cell.length_b   1.000
_cell.length_c   1.000
_cell.angle_alpha   90.00
_cell.angle_beta   90.00
_cell.angle_gamma   90.00
#
_symmetry.space_group_name_H-M   'P 1'
#
loop_
_entity.id
_entity.type
_entity.pdbx_description
1 polymer ?
#
loop_
_entity_poly.entity_id
_entity_poly.type
_entity_poly.pdbx_seq_one_letter_code
_entity_poly.pdbx_strand_id
1 'polypeptide(L)'
;MLPLCIEPAQHWGPTVPATTQSQSTTHAFAPARRASPGRHAGGIRQSRVHAPPIGTRRPETPNKRVMDIEDVLRWAFVDELPKRREDDGSFRLREFPSVCPMFAMAQHGGRIENFSREPGFPAAMGEPHPDALIVEAAVLGLSRFAEHRFDGDLGLAPDLPAGQDQQGPMVRAMEQLVDIVRIRARLGARPTFAASPEPAALVDEKRGRPVVMIQRTVMKTDAEGRLRPHIIEERVGAEGKDRYPRGAYCVIEWDDPKSILIERAEYAAWWAGLDLLAHELSGKLASIAVLPPAAAQRPWAGETDAAKPKRILDNPSSRKRLREQRVDQVVNYLLSHRRKSSPRKPKAAPAAQSATA
;
A
#
# COMPACT_ATOMS: atom_id res chain seq x y z
N MET A 1 6.13 -34.90 46.33
CA MET A 1 4.93 -35.68 46.72
C MET A 1 3.80 -34.70 46.99
N LEU A 2 2.96 -34.48 45.99
CA LEU A 2 1.69 -33.76 46.05
C LEU A 2 0.71 -34.54 45.15
N PRO A 3 -0.52 -34.86 45.60
CA PRO A 3 -1.42 -35.68 44.82
C PRO A 3 -2.20 -34.83 43.80
N LEU A 4 -2.10 -35.22 42.54
CA LEU A 4 -2.99 -34.80 41.45
C LEU A 4 -4.34 -35.49 41.65
N CYS A 5 -5.38 -34.70 41.97
CA CYS A 5 -6.76 -35.14 41.87
C CYS A 5 -7.21 -35.02 40.41
N ILE A 6 -7.51 -36.17 39.81
CA ILE A 6 -8.21 -36.32 38.53
C ILE A 6 -9.66 -36.62 38.88
N GLU A 7 -10.60 -35.80 38.44
CA GLU A 7 -12.02 -36.16 38.38
C GLU A 7 -12.50 -36.32 36.92
N PRO A 8 -13.48 -37.20 36.66
CA PRO A 8 -13.87 -37.62 35.32
C PRO A 8 -15.16 -36.97 34.78
N ALA A 9 -15.20 -36.90 33.44
CA ALA A 9 -16.34 -37.01 32.51
C ALA A 9 -17.72 -36.43 32.91
N GLN A 10 -18.21 -35.49 32.07
CA GLN A 10 -19.65 -35.36 31.79
C GLN A 10 -19.91 -35.15 30.29
N HIS A 11 -20.53 -36.16 29.68
CA HIS A 11 -21.38 -36.08 28.50
C HIS A 11 -22.44 -35.01 28.68
N TRP A 12 -22.64 -34.09 27.72
CA TRP A 12 -23.96 -33.57 27.29
C TRP A 12 -23.79 -32.95 25.90
N GLY A 13 -24.40 -33.56 24.87
CA GLY A 13 -24.63 -32.89 23.59
C GLY A 13 -25.95 -32.11 23.63
N PRO A 14 -26.16 -31.20 22.68
CA PRO A 14 -27.49 -30.99 22.13
C PRO A 14 -27.51 -31.16 20.61
N THR A 15 -28.39 -32.06 20.19
CA THR A 15 -28.90 -32.22 18.83
C THR A 15 -29.58 -30.92 18.39
N VAL A 16 -29.07 -30.29 17.32
CA VAL A 16 -29.70 -29.12 16.69
C VAL A 16 -30.76 -29.61 15.70
N PRO A 17 -32.01 -29.10 15.76
CA PRO A 17 -33.05 -29.47 14.81
C PRO A 17 -32.80 -28.82 13.43
N ALA A 18 -33.14 -29.58 12.39
CA ALA A 18 -33.08 -29.17 11.00
C ALA A 18 -34.00 -27.96 10.72
N THR A 19 -33.41 -26.84 10.32
CA THR A 19 -34.13 -25.66 9.87
C THR A 19 -34.54 -25.83 8.41
N THR A 20 -35.85 -25.97 8.26
CA THR A 20 -36.75 -25.69 7.14
C THR A 20 -36.15 -24.95 5.93
N GLN A 21 -36.16 -25.62 4.79
CA GLN A 21 -35.96 -25.06 3.45
C GLN A 21 -36.99 -23.96 3.18
N SER A 22 -36.53 -22.72 3.01
CA SER A 22 -37.34 -21.64 2.46
C SER A 22 -37.27 -21.68 0.94
N GLN A 23 -38.42 -21.95 0.31
CA GLN A 23 -38.61 -21.85 -1.13
C GLN A 23 -38.56 -20.37 -1.53
N SER A 24 -37.50 -19.96 -2.22
CA SER A 24 -37.40 -18.65 -2.85
C SER A 24 -38.23 -18.66 -4.14
N THR A 25 -39.42 -18.08 -4.08
CA THR A 25 -40.29 -17.81 -5.23
C THR A 25 -39.66 -16.75 -6.12
N THR A 26 -39.23 -17.16 -7.31
CA THR A 26 -38.75 -16.31 -8.40
C THR A 26 -39.90 -15.46 -8.95
N HIS A 27 -39.98 -14.19 -8.54
CA HIS A 27 -40.83 -13.21 -9.22
C HIS A 27 -40.17 -12.79 -10.54
N ALA A 28 -40.73 -13.26 -11.64
CA ALA A 28 -40.41 -12.83 -12.99
C ALA A 28 -40.79 -11.34 -13.17
N PHE A 29 -39.80 -10.49 -13.42
CA PHE A 29 -40.02 -9.11 -13.84
C PHE A 29 -40.49 -9.08 -15.30
N ALA A 30 -41.60 -8.38 -15.52
CA ALA A 30 -42.17 -8.13 -16.84
C ALA A 30 -41.23 -7.28 -17.73
N PRO A 31 -41.24 -7.49 -19.06
CA PRO A 31 -40.43 -6.70 -19.97
C PRO A 31 -40.94 -5.27 -20.08
N ALA A 32 -40.08 -4.30 -19.73
CA ALA A 32 -40.36 -2.88 -19.91
C ALA A 32 -40.54 -2.56 -21.41
N ARG A 33 -41.69 -1.96 -21.70
CA ARG A 33 -42.11 -1.53 -23.04
C ARG A 33 -41.15 -0.46 -23.58
N ARG A 34 -40.69 -0.65 -24.81
CA ARG A 34 -40.05 0.37 -25.66
C ARG A 34 -41.03 1.53 -25.86
N ALA A 35 -40.61 2.75 -25.46
CA ALA A 35 -41.24 3.99 -25.89
C ALA A 35 -40.40 4.63 -27.01
N SER A 36 -41.10 4.98 -28.09
CA SER A 36 -40.60 5.59 -29.32
C SER A 36 -40.08 7.04 -29.14
N PRO A 37 -39.27 7.56 -30.09
CA PRO A 37 -38.62 8.87 -29.97
C PRO A 37 -39.58 10.01 -30.31
N GLY A 38 -39.89 10.84 -29.31
CA GLY A 38 -40.62 12.10 -29.50
C GLY A 38 -39.66 13.22 -29.94
N ARG A 39 -39.73 13.57 -31.23
CA ARG A 39 -39.22 14.84 -31.77
C ARG A 39 -39.99 16.00 -31.13
N HIS A 40 -39.31 16.82 -30.34
CA HIS A 40 -39.77 18.18 -30.06
C HIS A 40 -38.69 19.17 -30.50
N ALA A 41 -38.92 19.77 -31.67
CA ALA A 41 -38.31 21.01 -32.09
C ALA A 41 -38.96 22.15 -31.29
N GLY A 42 -38.34 22.54 -30.18
CA GLY A 42 -38.72 23.71 -29.39
C GLY A 42 -37.61 24.75 -29.49
N GLY A 43 -37.88 25.85 -30.19
CA GLY A 43 -36.94 26.94 -30.41
C GLY A 43 -36.41 27.52 -29.10
N ILE A 44 -35.09 27.44 -28.91
CA ILE A 44 -34.36 28.15 -27.86
C ILE A 44 -34.40 29.63 -28.22
N ARG A 45 -35.32 30.38 -27.62
CA ARG A 45 -35.22 31.83 -27.52
C ARG A 45 -33.92 32.14 -26.80
N GLN A 46 -32.95 32.69 -27.53
CA GLN A 46 -31.76 33.30 -26.94
C GLN A 46 -32.21 34.49 -26.09
N SER A 47 -32.50 34.24 -24.82
CA SER A 47 -32.58 35.29 -23.82
C SER A 47 -31.22 35.97 -23.80
N ARG A 48 -31.17 37.25 -24.22
CA ARG A 48 -30.03 38.15 -24.01
C ARG A 48 -29.71 38.15 -22.52
N VAL A 49 -28.80 37.27 -22.12
CA VAL A 49 -28.21 37.30 -20.78
C VAL A 49 -27.36 38.57 -20.77
N HIS A 50 -27.80 39.55 -20.00
CA HIS A 50 -27.03 40.73 -19.67
C HIS A 50 -25.63 40.30 -19.25
N ALA A 51 -24.64 40.56 -20.10
CA ALA A 51 -23.24 40.40 -19.72
C ALA A 51 -23.02 41.29 -18.48
N PRO A 52 -22.52 40.74 -17.36
CA PRO A 52 -22.22 41.55 -16.20
C PRO A 52 -21.21 42.64 -16.58
N PRO A 53 -21.30 43.83 -15.97
CA PRO A 53 -20.44 44.96 -16.31
C PRO A 53 -18.96 44.58 -16.21
N ILE A 54 -18.23 44.85 -17.28
CA ILE A 54 -16.78 44.72 -17.42
C ILE A 54 -16.13 45.56 -16.30
N GLY A 55 -15.78 44.95 -15.17
CA GLY A 55 -15.21 45.68 -14.03
C GLY A 55 -15.24 44.98 -12.68
N THR A 56 -16.09 43.96 -12.47
CA THR A 56 -15.99 43.17 -11.23
C THR A 56 -14.80 42.22 -11.35
N ARG A 57 -13.64 42.61 -10.79
CA ARG A 57 -12.49 41.72 -10.58
C ARG A 57 -13.02 40.45 -9.93
N ARG A 58 -12.98 39.33 -10.68
CA ARG A 58 -13.23 38.00 -10.11
C ARG A 58 -12.30 37.90 -8.90
N PRO A 59 -12.79 37.56 -7.69
CA PRO A 59 -11.88 37.37 -6.56
C PRO A 59 -10.83 36.38 -7.03
N GLU A 60 -9.58 36.83 -7.06
CA GLU A 60 -8.45 35.99 -7.46
C GLU A 60 -8.38 34.89 -6.42
N THR A 61 -8.97 33.73 -6.73
CA THR A 61 -8.78 32.54 -5.92
C THR A 61 -7.28 32.31 -5.92
N PRO A 62 -6.60 32.40 -4.77
CA PRO A 62 -5.15 32.25 -4.73
C PRO A 62 -4.82 30.91 -5.38
N ASN A 63 -3.82 30.91 -6.26
CA ASN A 63 -3.39 29.72 -6.98
C ASN A 63 -2.96 28.65 -5.97
N LYS A 64 -3.88 27.75 -5.60
CA LYS A 64 -3.60 26.68 -4.65
C LYS A 64 -2.69 25.65 -5.32
N ARG A 65 -1.65 25.24 -4.60
CA ARG A 65 -0.76 24.17 -5.02
C ARG A 65 -1.50 22.84 -4.90
N VAL A 66 -1.62 22.10 -6.00
CA VAL A 66 -2.23 20.78 -6.00
C VAL A 66 -1.21 19.74 -5.50
N MET A 67 -1.56 18.96 -4.47
CA MET A 67 -0.69 17.93 -3.87
C MET A 67 -1.51 16.70 -3.48
N ASP A 68 -0.91 15.50 -3.61
CA ASP A 68 -1.50 14.28 -3.04
C ASP A 68 -1.36 14.27 -1.51
N ILE A 69 -2.27 13.59 -0.81
CA ILE A 69 -2.29 13.56 0.66
C ILE A 69 -0.97 13.02 1.25
N GLU A 70 -0.31 12.08 0.57
CA GLU A 70 1.01 11.56 0.99
C GLU A 70 2.08 12.66 1.00
N ASP A 71 2.16 13.48 -0.05
CA ASP A 71 3.09 14.60 -0.18
C ASP A 71 2.73 15.73 0.79
N VAL A 72 1.44 15.97 1.06
CA VAL A 72 0.98 16.96 2.06
C VAL A 72 1.45 16.56 3.45
N LEU A 73 1.26 15.30 3.83
CA LEU A 73 1.71 14.79 5.12
C LEU A 73 3.22 14.83 5.25
N ARG A 74 3.97 14.39 4.23
CA ARG A 74 5.43 14.48 4.26
C ARG A 74 5.89 15.92 4.39
N TRP A 75 5.35 16.84 3.58
CA TRP A 75 5.68 18.27 3.68
C TRP A 75 5.39 18.82 5.09
N ALA A 76 4.22 18.54 5.63
CA ALA A 76 3.86 18.99 6.97
C ALA A 76 4.83 18.45 8.04
N PHE A 77 5.07 17.14 8.09
CA PHE A 77 5.86 16.52 9.16
C PHE A 77 7.37 16.62 9.01
N VAL A 78 7.89 16.74 7.78
CA VAL A 78 9.33 16.78 7.51
C VAL A 78 9.81 18.21 7.29
N ASP A 79 9.03 19.04 6.61
CA ASP A 79 9.48 20.37 6.22
C ASP A 79 8.95 21.48 7.14
N GLU A 80 7.68 21.43 7.57
CA GLU A 80 7.02 22.56 8.26
C GLU A 80 6.94 22.44 9.78
N LEU A 81 6.39 21.35 10.32
CA LEU A 81 6.22 21.17 11.77
C LEU A 81 7.54 21.18 12.54
N PRO A 82 8.68 20.70 12.00
CA PRO A 82 9.96 20.84 12.68
C PRO A 82 10.44 22.30 12.83
N LYS A 83 9.79 23.28 12.17
CA LYS A 83 10.05 24.72 12.38
C LYS A 83 9.41 25.26 13.66
N ARG A 84 8.46 24.54 14.26
CA ARG A 84 7.75 24.99 15.47
C ARG A 84 8.79 25.13 16.57
N ARG A 85 8.93 26.34 17.13
CA ARG A 85 9.73 26.52 18.34
C ARG A 85 8.99 25.86 19.49
N GLU A 86 9.66 24.99 20.22
CA GLU A 86 9.16 24.44 21.49
C GLU A 86 9.29 25.49 22.61
N ASP A 87 8.94 26.75 22.32
CA ASP A 87 9.04 27.88 23.27
C ASP A 87 7.90 27.85 24.31
N ASP A 88 6.87 27.01 24.11
CA ASP A 88 5.87 26.71 25.13
C ASP A 88 6.52 25.84 26.21
N GLY A 89 6.97 26.47 27.29
CA GLY A 89 7.73 25.93 28.44
C GLY A 89 7.11 24.77 29.23
N SER A 90 6.35 23.89 28.59
CA SER A 90 6.07 22.52 29.02
C SER A 90 7.37 21.71 29.03
N PHE A 91 8.13 21.91 30.11
CA PHE A 91 9.30 21.15 30.56
C PHE A 91 8.97 19.68 30.90
N ARG A 92 8.07 19.03 30.14
CA ARG A 92 7.78 17.60 30.33
C ARG A 92 8.89 16.80 29.68
N LEU A 93 9.93 16.52 30.48
CA LEU A 93 10.81 15.35 30.42
C LEU A 93 11.01 14.78 29.00
N ARG A 94 11.64 15.56 28.12
CA ARG A 94 12.40 14.97 27.04
C ARG A 94 13.69 14.47 27.67
N GLU A 95 13.77 13.17 27.97
CA GLU A 95 14.99 12.51 28.47
C GLU A 95 16.16 12.53 27.47
N PHE A 96 15.95 13.09 26.27
CA PHE A 96 17.02 13.39 25.34
C PHE A 96 17.06 14.91 25.12
N PRO A 97 18.07 15.62 25.67
CA PRO A 97 18.29 17.01 25.29
C PRO A 97 18.46 17.07 23.77
N SER A 98 18.00 18.15 23.14
CA SER A 98 18.44 18.51 21.79
C SER A 98 19.93 18.87 21.89
N VAL A 99 20.75 17.86 22.03
CA VAL A 99 22.20 17.95 21.98
C VAL A 99 22.47 18.46 20.58
N CYS A 100 22.83 19.74 20.46
CA CYS A 100 23.17 20.34 19.17
C CYS A 100 24.06 19.35 18.39
N PRO A 101 23.88 19.18 17.07
CA PRO A 101 24.58 18.16 16.29
C PRO A 101 26.09 18.10 16.52
N MET A 102 26.72 19.23 16.84
CA MET A 102 28.12 19.28 17.25
C MET A 102 28.42 18.47 18.52
N PHE A 103 27.57 18.56 19.53
CA PHE A 103 27.73 17.80 20.77
C PHE A 103 27.37 16.32 20.57
N ALA A 104 26.43 15.97 19.69
CA ALA A 104 26.14 14.58 19.36
C ALA A 104 27.31 13.96 18.57
N MET A 105 27.87 14.70 17.61
CA MET A 105 29.12 14.32 16.92
C MET A 105 30.29 14.16 17.89
N ALA A 106 30.43 15.05 18.87
CA ALA A 106 31.47 14.97 19.89
C ALA A 106 31.27 13.76 20.83
N GLN A 107 30.02 13.45 21.21
CA GLN A 107 29.68 12.34 22.10
C GLN A 107 29.84 10.96 21.42
N HIS A 108 29.55 10.87 20.12
CA HIS A 108 29.61 9.61 19.38
C HIS A 108 30.90 9.40 18.57
N GLY A 109 31.83 10.38 18.58
CA GLY A 109 33.15 10.26 17.96
C GLY A 109 33.13 10.02 16.45
N GLY A 110 32.01 10.33 15.78
CA GLY A 110 31.78 10.02 14.39
C GLY A 110 30.80 10.99 13.74
N ARG A 111 30.90 11.12 12.41
CA ARG A 111 29.96 11.91 11.63
C ARG A 111 28.60 11.22 11.68
N ILE A 112 27.71 11.75 12.50
CA ILE A 112 26.31 11.33 12.49
C ILE A 112 25.71 11.82 11.18
N GLU A 113 25.27 10.89 10.34
CA GLU A 113 24.46 11.25 9.18
C GLU A 113 23.11 11.76 9.68
N ASN A 114 22.99 13.08 9.78
CA ASN A 114 21.75 13.75 10.10
C ASN A 114 20.80 13.74 8.88
N PHE A 115 20.37 12.56 8.45
CA PHE A 115 19.28 12.41 7.47
C PHE A 115 17.95 12.88 8.07
N SER A 116 17.81 12.85 9.39
CA SER A 116 16.80 13.61 10.12
C SER A 116 17.28 15.05 10.28
N ARG A 117 16.71 15.97 9.51
CA ARG A 117 16.76 17.40 9.84
C ARG A 117 16.20 17.54 11.26
N GLU A 118 17.06 17.86 12.22
CA GLU A 118 16.59 18.17 13.56
C GLU A 118 15.59 19.34 13.49
N PRO A 119 14.48 19.28 14.26
CA PRO A 119 13.58 20.42 14.40
C PRO A 119 14.37 21.66 14.78
N GLY A 120 14.25 22.72 13.98
CA GLY A 120 14.88 24.00 14.26
C GLY A 120 16.23 24.29 13.62
N PHE A 121 16.73 23.53 12.64
CA PHE A 121 17.93 23.94 11.88
C PHE A 121 17.69 24.22 10.38
N PRO A 122 17.88 25.46 9.90
CA PRO A 122 18.18 26.66 10.69
C PRO A 122 16.90 27.27 11.30
N ALA A 123 17.00 27.74 12.54
CA ALA A 123 15.99 28.51 13.28
C ALA A 123 15.55 29.82 12.57
N ALA A 124 16.16 30.10 11.41
CA ALA A 124 15.82 31.16 10.47
C ALA A 124 14.64 30.82 9.52
N MET A 125 14.08 29.60 9.56
CA MET A 125 13.01 29.18 8.64
C MET A 125 11.60 29.69 9.02
N GLY A 126 11.49 30.50 10.07
CA GLY A 126 10.25 31.16 10.48
C GLY A 126 9.27 30.25 11.23
N GLU A 127 8.07 30.77 11.48
CA GLU A 127 6.97 30.01 12.07
C GLU A 127 6.46 28.93 11.09
N PRO A 128 5.98 27.77 11.58
CA PRO A 128 5.33 26.76 10.75
C PRO A 128 4.20 27.34 9.92
N HIS A 129 4.06 26.89 8.67
CA HIS A 129 2.93 27.30 7.85
C HIS A 129 1.59 26.92 8.52
N PRO A 130 0.56 27.80 8.51
CA PRO A 130 -0.73 27.54 9.17
C PRO A 130 -1.41 26.26 8.68
N ASP A 131 -1.40 25.98 7.37
CA ASP A 131 -1.91 24.72 6.81
C ASP A 131 -1.25 23.47 7.42
N ALA A 132 0.04 23.50 7.76
CA ALA A 132 0.71 22.36 8.39
C ALA A 132 0.19 22.09 9.81
N LEU A 133 -0.19 23.14 10.54
CA LEU A 133 -0.82 23.01 11.86
C LEU A 133 -2.23 22.40 11.76
N ILE A 134 -2.97 22.78 10.72
CA ILE A 134 -4.28 22.18 10.41
C ILE A 134 -4.12 20.69 10.08
N VAL A 135 -3.11 20.34 9.29
CA VAL A 135 -2.79 18.94 8.95
C VAL A 135 -2.45 18.14 10.21
N GLU A 136 -1.61 18.67 11.10
CA GLU A 136 -1.28 18.01 12.38
C GLU A 136 -2.54 17.76 13.22
N ALA A 137 -3.39 18.78 13.38
CA ALA A 137 -4.64 18.67 14.13
C ALA A 137 -5.58 17.61 13.53
N ALA A 138 -5.69 17.55 12.21
CA ALA A 138 -6.50 16.53 11.52
C ALA A 138 -5.94 15.11 11.74
N VAL A 139 -4.62 14.93 11.71
CA VAL A 139 -3.97 13.64 11.99
C VAL A 139 -4.21 13.19 13.42
N LEU A 140 -4.11 14.10 14.40
CA LEU A 140 -4.48 13.79 15.79
C LEU A 140 -5.96 13.45 15.93
N GLY A 141 -6.81 14.09 15.12
CA GLY A 141 -8.24 13.81 15.04
C GLY A 141 -8.59 12.39 14.58
N LEU A 142 -7.66 11.65 13.95
CA LEU A 142 -7.87 10.25 13.57
C LEU A 142 -8.03 9.31 14.78
N SER A 143 -7.61 9.73 15.98
CA SER A 143 -7.78 8.96 17.23
C SER A 143 -9.25 8.59 17.51
N ARG A 144 -10.21 9.38 17.02
CA ARG A 144 -11.65 9.07 17.14
C ARG A 144 -12.08 7.78 16.40
N PHE A 145 -11.25 7.28 15.49
CA PHE A 145 -11.52 6.05 14.73
C PHE A 145 -10.79 4.83 15.28
N ALA A 146 -10.03 4.95 16.38
CA ALA A 146 -9.30 3.83 16.98
C ALA A 146 -10.22 2.65 17.38
N GLU A 147 -11.44 2.98 17.83
CA GLU A 147 -12.45 1.99 18.24
C GLU A 147 -13.35 1.55 17.08
N HIS A 148 -13.15 2.08 15.86
CA HIS A 148 -13.94 1.67 14.71
C HIS A 148 -13.71 0.19 14.38
N ARG A 149 -14.77 -0.50 14.00
CA ARG A 149 -14.76 -1.93 13.62
C ARG A 149 -15.40 -2.06 12.25
N PHE A 150 -14.83 -2.93 11.44
CA PHE A 150 -15.30 -3.17 10.08
C PHE A 150 -16.07 -4.49 10.04
N ASP A 151 -17.30 -4.44 9.53
CA ASP A 151 -18.11 -5.63 9.37
C ASP A 151 -17.75 -6.38 8.07
N GLY A 152 -17.82 -7.72 8.11
CA GLY A 152 -17.66 -8.57 6.94
C GLY A 152 -16.21 -8.95 6.60
N ASP A 153 -16.02 -9.41 5.35
CA ASP A 153 -14.71 -9.77 4.83
C ASP A 153 -13.94 -8.52 4.39
N LEU A 154 -12.75 -8.34 4.97
CA LEU A 154 -11.89 -7.19 4.72
C LEU A 154 -11.07 -7.34 3.44
N GLY A 155 -10.99 -8.56 2.88
CA GLY A 155 -10.16 -8.85 1.72
C GLY A 155 -8.67 -8.69 1.98
N LEU A 156 -8.22 -8.86 3.24
CA LEU A 156 -6.80 -8.88 3.59
C LEU A 156 -6.13 -10.18 3.14
N ALA A 157 -6.92 -11.23 2.94
CA ALA A 157 -6.46 -12.61 2.83
C ALA A 157 -6.93 -13.34 1.56
N PRO A 158 -6.98 -12.71 0.35
CA PRO A 158 -7.59 -13.35 -0.82
C PRO A 158 -6.93 -14.67 -1.22
N ASP A 159 -5.63 -14.82 -0.91
CA ASP A 159 -4.81 -15.97 -1.30
C ASP A 159 -4.54 -16.92 -0.13
N LEU A 160 -5.06 -16.63 1.06
CA LEU A 160 -4.84 -17.41 2.26
C LEU A 160 -5.99 -18.41 2.49
N PRO A 161 -5.77 -19.49 3.26
CA PRO A 161 -6.83 -20.42 3.62
C PRO A 161 -8.02 -19.70 4.27
N ALA A 162 -9.25 -20.16 4.01
CA ALA A 162 -10.44 -19.60 4.63
C ALA A 162 -10.42 -19.76 6.16
N GLY A 163 -11.12 -18.85 6.87
CA GLY A 163 -11.26 -18.90 8.33
C GLY A 163 -10.14 -18.23 9.12
N GLN A 164 -9.23 -17.51 8.46
CA GLN A 164 -8.26 -16.67 9.17
C GLN A 164 -8.96 -15.46 9.82
N ASP A 165 -8.56 -15.14 11.04
CA ASP A 165 -9.03 -13.93 11.73
C ASP A 165 -8.40 -12.68 11.12
N GLN A 166 -9.14 -12.03 10.22
CA GLN A 166 -8.75 -10.75 9.63
C GLN A 166 -9.07 -9.55 10.55
N GLN A 167 -9.99 -9.74 11.50
CA GLN A 167 -10.53 -8.65 12.32
C GLN A 167 -9.57 -8.27 13.44
N GLY A 168 -8.97 -9.26 14.12
CA GLY A 168 -7.99 -9.01 15.19
C GLY A 168 -6.82 -8.11 14.74
N PRO A 169 -6.10 -8.43 13.64
CA PRO A 169 -5.05 -7.57 13.11
C PRO A 169 -5.54 -6.17 12.71
N MET A 170 -6.73 -6.06 12.11
CA MET A 170 -7.31 -4.78 11.71
C MET A 170 -7.63 -3.88 12.90
N VAL A 171 -8.23 -4.44 13.97
CA VAL A 171 -8.50 -3.71 15.23
C VAL A 171 -7.21 -3.11 15.78
N ARG A 172 -6.16 -3.91 15.89
CA ARG A 172 -4.86 -3.47 16.39
C ARG A 172 -4.24 -2.37 15.51
N ALA A 173 -4.35 -2.50 14.19
CA ALA A 173 -3.85 -1.49 13.25
C ALA A 173 -4.61 -0.16 13.38
N MET A 174 -5.94 -0.21 13.58
CA MET A 174 -6.77 0.99 13.80
C MET A 174 -6.46 1.69 15.13
N GLU A 175 -6.18 0.95 16.19
CA GLU A 175 -5.71 1.51 17.47
C GLU A 175 -4.40 2.31 17.31
N GLN A 176 -3.56 1.92 16.35
CA GLN A 176 -2.27 2.55 16.05
C GLN A 176 -2.34 3.54 14.88
N LEU A 177 -3.53 3.87 14.38
CA LEU A 177 -3.72 4.63 13.13
C LEU A 177 -2.94 5.96 13.08
N VAL A 178 -3.00 6.73 14.17
CA VAL A 178 -2.32 8.05 14.28
C VAL A 178 -0.80 7.88 14.14
N ASP A 179 -0.24 6.91 14.86
CA ASP A 179 1.20 6.66 14.89
C ASP A 179 1.68 6.12 13.54
N ILE A 180 0.94 5.19 12.93
CA ILE A 180 1.26 4.67 11.60
C ILE A 180 1.30 5.80 10.58
N VAL A 181 0.28 6.66 10.51
CA VAL A 181 0.26 7.79 9.57
C VAL A 181 1.43 8.75 9.81
N ARG A 182 1.68 9.12 11.08
CA ARG A 182 2.75 10.05 11.46
C ARG A 182 4.14 9.51 11.14
N ILE A 183 4.42 8.26 11.47
CA ILE A 183 5.71 7.61 11.22
C ILE A 183 5.95 7.52 9.70
N ARG A 184 4.95 7.07 8.94
CA ARG A 184 5.08 6.93 7.47
C ARG A 184 5.21 8.27 6.76
N ALA A 185 4.53 9.31 7.24
CA ALA A 185 4.71 10.69 6.75
C ALA A 185 6.16 11.18 6.92
N ARG A 186 6.77 10.90 8.09
CA ARG A 186 8.17 11.28 8.37
C ARG A 186 9.18 10.48 7.55
N LEU A 187 8.97 9.18 7.42
CA LEU A 187 9.84 8.30 6.63
C LEU A 187 9.73 8.59 5.13
N GLY A 188 8.61 9.17 4.67
CA GLY A 188 8.34 9.34 3.24
C GLY A 188 8.20 8.00 2.50
N ALA A 189 7.83 6.94 3.22
CA ALA A 189 7.69 5.59 2.74
C ALA A 189 6.38 4.98 3.24
N ARG A 190 5.78 4.12 2.42
CA ARG A 190 4.53 3.43 2.76
C ARG A 190 4.80 2.24 3.69
N PRO A 191 3.79 1.74 4.42
CA PRO A 191 3.90 0.43 5.05
C PRO A 191 4.29 -0.63 4.01
N THR A 192 5.29 -1.43 4.35
CA THR A 192 5.67 -2.59 3.56
C THR A 192 4.77 -3.75 3.95
N PHE A 193 4.45 -4.59 2.99
CA PHE A 193 3.77 -5.86 3.23
C PHE A 193 4.49 -6.93 2.43
N ALA A 194 4.53 -8.14 2.97
CA ALA A 194 5.03 -9.32 2.30
C ALA A 194 4.21 -9.57 1.03
N ALA A 195 4.91 -10.08 0.01
CA ALA A 195 4.23 -10.67 -1.14
C ALA A 195 3.28 -11.77 -0.68
N SER A 196 2.36 -12.19 -1.56
CA SER A 196 1.53 -13.36 -1.27
C SER A 196 2.44 -14.54 -0.86
N PRO A 197 2.05 -15.29 0.19
CA PRO A 197 2.92 -16.30 0.78
C PRO A 197 3.36 -17.28 -0.30
N GLU A 198 4.66 -17.43 -0.45
CA GLU A 198 5.20 -18.36 -1.43
C GLU A 198 5.40 -19.72 -0.73
N PRO A 199 4.83 -20.81 -1.27
CA PRO A 199 5.07 -22.13 -0.71
C PRO A 199 6.55 -22.47 -0.81
N ALA A 200 7.23 -22.57 0.32
CA ALA A 200 8.64 -22.95 0.38
C ALA A 200 8.76 -24.44 0.68
N ALA A 201 9.69 -25.13 0.03
CA ALA A 201 10.04 -26.48 0.44
C ALA A 201 10.63 -26.43 1.85
N LEU A 202 10.12 -27.24 2.78
CA LEU A 202 10.72 -27.37 4.10
C LEU A 202 12.14 -27.92 3.92
N VAL A 203 13.16 -27.17 4.31
CA VAL A 203 14.57 -27.55 4.16
C VAL A 203 15.13 -28.00 5.51
N ASP A 204 15.85 -29.11 5.53
CA ASP A 204 16.59 -29.54 6.71
C ASP A 204 17.79 -28.64 6.96
N GLU A 205 17.76 -27.89 8.06
CA GLU A 205 18.79 -26.95 8.48
C GLU A 205 20.20 -27.55 8.46
N LYS A 206 20.36 -28.83 8.80
CA LYS A 206 21.69 -29.48 8.87
C LYS A 206 22.24 -29.86 7.50
N ARG A 207 21.37 -30.14 6.53
CA ARG A 207 21.75 -30.72 5.23
C ARG A 207 21.55 -29.75 4.07
N GLY A 208 20.76 -28.69 4.25
CA GLY A 208 20.37 -27.76 3.20
C GLY A 208 19.57 -28.44 2.08
N ARG A 209 18.90 -29.58 2.36
CA ARG A 209 18.12 -30.36 1.40
C ARG A 209 16.65 -30.37 1.78
N PRO A 210 15.72 -30.40 0.81
CA PRO A 210 14.30 -30.48 1.10
C PRO A 210 13.96 -31.75 1.90
N VAL A 211 13.03 -31.62 2.83
CA VAL A 211 12.47 -32.71 3.61
C VAL A 211 11.45 -33.43 2.75
N VAL A 212 11.85 -34.61 2.28
CA VAL A 212 11.00 -35.51 1.50
C VAL A 212 10.43 -36.57 2.43
N MET A 213 9.11 -36.72 2.39
CA MET A 213 8.34 -37.66 3.20
C MET A 213 7.64 -38.68 2.31
N ILE A 214 7.34 -39.86 2.83
CA ILE A 214 6.44 -40.83 2.23
C ILE A 214 5.38 -41.24 3.24
N GLN A 215 4.13 -41.37 2.79
CA GLN A 215 3.07 -41.94 3.61
C GLN A 215 3.10 -43.46 3.48
N ARG A 216 3.26 -44.16 4.61
CA ARG A 216 3.19 -45.62 4.69
C ARG A 216 2.05 -46.03 5.61
N THR A 217 1.30 -47.04 5.20
CA THR A 217 0.30 -47.67 6.07
C THR A 217 0.99 -48.76 6.87
N VAL A 218 1.02 -48.62 8.19
CA VAL A 218 1.61 -49.59 9.11
C VAL A 218 0.52 -50.10 10.05
N MET A 219 0.46 -51.41 10.26
CA MET A 219 -0.44 -52.01 11.25
C MET A 219 0.11 -51.74 12.64
N LYS A 220 -0.62 -50.96 13.46
CA LYS A 220 -0.30 -50.73 14.87
C LYS A 220 -1.44 -51.23 15.75
N THR A 221 -1.08 -51.76 16.92
CA THR A 221 -2.04 -52.17 17.95
C THR A 221 -2.56 -50.92 18.65
N ASP A 222 -3.88 -50.72 18.67
CA ASP A 222 -4.55 -49.63 19.40
C ASP A 222 -4.54 -49.87 20.93
N ALA A 223 -5.06 -48.90 21.69
CA ALA A 223 -5.15 -49.01 23.15
C ALA A 223 -6.03 -50.20 23.61
N GLU A 224 -6.94 -50.66 22.74
CA GLU A 224 -7.82 -51.80 22.96
C GLU A 224 -7.21 -53.15 22.51
N GLY A 225 -5.94 -53.17 22.10
CA GLY A 225 -5.26 -54.39 21.69
C GLY A 225 -5.57 -54.88 20.26
N ARG A 226 -6.30 -54.09 19.46
CA ARG A 226 -6.67 -54.44 18.08
C ARG A 226 -5.69 -53.85 17.08
N LEU A 227 -5.28 -54.66 16.10
CA LEU A 227 -4.44 -54.19 15.00
C LEU A 227 -5.26 -53.35 14.01
N ARG A 228 -4.91 -52.06 13.86
CA ARG A 228 -5.51 -51.14 12.88
C ARG A 228 -4.46 -50.55 11.93
N PRO A 229 -4.83 -50.24 10.67
CA PRO A 229 -3.95 -49.52 9.77
C PRO A 229 -3.79 -48.06 10.24
N HIS A 230 -2.55 -47.63 10.42
CA HIS A 230 -2.19 -46.24 10.70
C HIS A 230 -1.36 -45.69 9.55
N ILE A 231 -1.71 -44.50 9.07
CA ILE A 231 -0.87 -43.75 8.12
C ILE A 231 0.22 -43.06 8.93
N ILE A 232 1.47 -43.35 8.59
CA ILE A 232 2.65 -42.74 9.21
C ILE A 232 3.42 -42.04 8.10
N GLU A 233 3.80 -40.79 8.36
CA GLU A 233 4.70 -40.03 7.49
C GLU A 233 6.14 -40.34 7.92
N GLU A 234 6.91 -40.95 7.03
CA GLU A 234 8.31 -41.30 7.26
C GLU A 234 9.20 -40.44 6.37
N ARG A 235 10.28 -39.90 6.95
CA ARG A 235 11.26 -39.13 6.19
C ARG A 235 12.13 -40.07 5.36
N VAL A 236 12.26 -39.80 4.07
CA VAL A 236 13.02 -40.66 3.15
C VAL A 236 14.17 -39.91 2.49
N GLY A 237 15.28 -40.61 2.34
CA GLY A 237 16.42 -40.15 1.53
C GLY A 237 16.18 -40.39 0.04
N ALA A 238 17.02 -39.76 -0.79
CA ALA A 238 17.08 -40.10 -2.20
C ALA A 238 17.67 -41.50 -2.40
N GLU A 239 17.10 -42.30 -3.29
CA GLU A 239 17.59 -43.65 -3.68
C GLU A 239 18.74 -43.57 -4.71
N GLY A 240 19.10 -42.37 -5.13
CA GLY A 240 20.16 -42.09 -6.09
C GLY A 240 20.24 -40.60 -6.40
N LYS A 241 20.89 -40.25 -7.51
CA LYS A 241 20.91 -38.86 -7.99
C LYS A 241 19.51 -38.47 -8.46
N ASP A 242 18.91 -37.50 -7.77
CA ASP A 242 17.60 -36.91 -8.09
C ASP A 242 16.45 -37.92 -8.21
N ARG A 243 16.53 -39.05 -7.49
CA ARG A 243 15.48 -40.07 -7.44
C ARG A 243 15.01 -40.27 -6.02
N TYR A 244 13.69 -40.21 -5.85
CA TYR A 244 13.00 -40.52 -4.61
C TYR A 244 12.06 -41.71 -4.83
N PRO A 245 11.75 -42.47 -3.76
CA PRO A 245 10.81 -43.57 -3.86
C PRO A 245 9.44 -43.09 -4.37
N ARG A 246 8.70 -43.97 -5.05
CA ARG A 246 7.36 -43.65 -5.55
C ARG A 246 6.41 -43.31 -4.40
N GLY A 247 5.68 -42.20 -4.53
CA GLY A 247 4.78 -41.71 -3.49
C GLY A 247 5.44 -40.78 -2.48
N ALA A 248 6.74 -40.50 -2.64
CA ALA A 248 7.41 -39.46 -1.88
C ALA A 248 6.93 -38.06 -2.32
N TYR A 249 6.76 -37.16 -1.36
CA TYR A 249 6.40 -35.77 -1.58
C TYR A 249 7.26 -34.85 -0.71
N CYS A 250 7.40 -33.60 -1.15
CA CYS A 250 8.08 -32.57 -0.36
C CYS A 250 7.08 -31.94 0.60
N VAL A 251 7.46 -31.80 1.87
CA VAL A 251 6.68 -30.96 2.78
C VAL A 251 6.87 -29.50 2.36
N ILE A 252 5.75 -28.80 2.24
CA ILE A 252 5.73 -27.37 1.94
C ILE A 252 5.44 -26.65 3.23
N GLU A 253 6.29 -25.70 3.58
CA GLU A 253 6.07 -24.73 4.64
C GLU A 253 5.53 -23.45 4.01
N TRP A 254 4.48 -22.91 4.65
CA TRP A 254 3.92 -21.61 4.27
C TRP A 254 4.42 -20.59 5.28
N ASP A 255 4.64 -19.35 4.81
CA ASP A 255 4.85 -18.23 5.70
C ASP A 255 3.69 -18.13 6.70
N ASP A 256 3.99 -17.67 7.93
CA ASP A 256 2.97 -17.50 8.96
C ASP A 256 1.85 -16.59 8.45
N PRO A 257 0.61 -17.08 8.26
CA PRO A 257 -0.48 -16.26 7.74
C PRO A 257 -0.77 -15.06 8.64
N LYS A 258 -0.44 -15.13 9.94
CA LYS A 258 -0.68 -14.04 10.88
C LYS A 258 0.22 -12.84 10.61
N SER A 259 1.50 -13.04 10.27
CA SER A 259 2.40 -11.92 10.00
C SER A 259 1.94 -11.15 8.75
N ILE A 260 1.56 -11.88 7.70
CA ILE A 260 1.02 -11.31 6.45
C ILE A 260 -0.26 -10.51 6.73
N LEU A 261 -1.17 -11.05 7.54
CA LEU A 261 -2.40 -10.36 7.92
C LEU A 261 -2.14 -9.08 8.72
N ILE A 262 -1.15 -9.09 9.62
CA ILE A 262 -0.75 -7.90 10.39
C ILE A 262 -0.25 -6.81 9.44
N GLU A 263 0.68 -7.15 8.54
CA GLU A 263 1.25 -6.17 7.62
C GLU A 263 0.20 -5.59 6.66
N ARG A 264 -0.70 -6.43 6.13
CA ARG A 264 -1.79 -5.99 5.27
C ARG A 264 -2.82 -5.15 6.03
N ALA A 265 -3.11 -5.48 7.30
CA ALA A 265 -3.96 -4.68 8.17
C ALA A 265 -3.35 -3.30 8.46
N GLU A 266 -2.05 -3.22 8.76
CA GLU A 266 -1.34 -1.95 8.94
C GLU A 266 -1.41 -1.08 7.68
N TYR A 267 -1.19 -1.68 6.51
CA TYR A 267 -1.33 -0.97 5.24
C TYR A 267 -2.76 -0.48 5.01
N ALA A 268 -3.77 -1.34 5.24
CA ALA A 268 -5.18 -0.99 5.06
C ALA A 268 -5.62 0.14 5.99
N ALA A 269 -5.23 0.09 7.27
CA ALA A 269 -5.50 1.15 8.24
C ALA A 269 -4.82 2.46 7.83
N TRP A 270 -3.54 2.41 7.44
CA TRP A 270 -2.82 3.57 6.91
C TRP A 270 -3.55 4.19 5.71
N TRP A 271 -3.93 3.38 4.71
CA TRP A 271 -4.63 3.86 3.51
C TRP A 271 -5.99 4.49 3.87
N ALA A 272 -6.77 3.85 4.74
CA ALA A 272 -8.05 4.40 5.22
C ALA A 272 -7.85 5.74 5.94
N GLY A 273 -6.79 5.87 6.75
CA GLY A 273 -6.40 7.14 7.37
C GLY A 273 -6.09 8.23 6.34
N LEU A 274 -5.38 7.88 5.26
CA LEU A 274 -5.09 8.83 4.18
C LEU A 274 -6.36 9.30 3.46
N ASP A 275 -7.29 8.40 3.16
CA ASP A 275 -8.55 8.75 2.48
C ASP A 275 -9.42 9.67 3.36
N LEU A 276 -9.56 9.33 4.64
CA LEU A 276 -10.26 10.16 5.63
C LEU A 276 -9.64 11.56 5.74
N LEU A 277 -8.31 11.65 5.80
CA LEU A 277 -7.60 12.93 5.85
C LEU A 277 -7.75 13.74 4.57
N ALA A 278 -7.69 13.09 3.40
CA ALA A 278 -7.88 13.77 2.13
C ALA A 278 -9.28 14.40 2.05
N HIS A 279 -10.31 13.67 2.48
CA HIS A 279 -11.67 14.20 2.57
C HIS A 279 -11.78 15.34 3.59
N GLU A 280 -11.22 15.15 4.79
CA GLU A 280 -11.32 16.13 5.87
C GLU A 280 -10.58 17.44 5.57
N LEU A 281 -9.44 17.39 4.87
CA LEU A 281 -8.61 18.55 4.54
C LEU A 281 -9.04 19.26 3.25
N SER A 282 -9.91 18.63 2.44
CA SER A 282 -10.41 19.21 1.20
C SER A 282 -11.12 20.54 1.45
N GLY A 283 -10.62 21.60 0.81
CA GLY A 283 -11.14 22.96 0.96
C GLY A 283 -10.75 23.71 2.24
N LYS A 284 -10.20 23.02 3.27
CA LYS A 284 -9.78 23.65 4.53
C LYS A 284 -8.42 24.34 4.44
N LEU A 285 -7.53 23.83 3.59
CA LEU A 285 -6.19 24.40 3.45
C LEU A 285 -6.21 25.65 2.56
N ALA A 286 -5.50 26.69 2.99
CA ALA A 286 -5.48 27.98 2.30
C ALA A 286 -4.62 27.94 1.04
N SER A 287 -3.43 27.32 1.11
CA SER A 287 -2.44 27.33 0.03
C SER A 287 -2.38 26.02 -0.76
N ILE A 288 -2.95 24.93 -0.22
CA ILE A 288 -2.89 23.60 -0.83
C ILE A 288 -4.29 23.11 -1.24
N ALA A 289 -4.39 22.54 -2.43
CA ALA A 289 -5.53 21.73 -2.86
C ALA A 289 -5.16 20.25 -2.72
N VAL A 290 -5.78 19.57 -1.75
CA VAL A 290 -5.48 18.18 -1.41
C VAL A 290 -6.18 17.23 -2.38
N LEU A 291 -5.45 16.23 -2.86
CA LEU A 291 -5.95 15.14 -3.66
C LEU A 291 -6.01 13.84 -2.85
N PRO A 292 -6.86 12.87 -3.27
CA PRO A 292 -6.93 11.55 -2.65
C PRO A 292 -5.57 10.80 -2.69
N PRO A 293 -5.41 9.74 -1.88
CA PRO A 293 -4.21 8.92 -1.92
C PRO A 293 -3.96 8.36 -3.32
N ALA A 294 -2.71 8.42 -3.76
CA ALA A 294 -2.28 7.81 -5.03
C ALA A 294 -1.98 6.31 -4.87
N ALA A 295 -1.75 5.85 -3.64
CA ALA A 295 -1.55 4.45 -3.32
C ALA A 295 -2.78 3.60 -3.67
N ALA A 296 -2.54 2.41 -4.22
CA ALA A 296 -3.57 1.39 -4.38
C ALA A 296 -4.23 1.05 -3.02
N GLN A 297 -5.52 0.73 -3.01
CA GLN A 297 -6.21 0.39 -1.77
C GLN A 297 -5.81 -1.01 -1.30
N ARG A 298 -5.70 -1.95 -2.24
CA ARG A 298 -5.33 -3.36 -2.00
C ARG A 298 -4.28 -3.81 -3.00
N PRO A 299 -3.01 -3.37 -2.82
CA PRO A 299 -1.95 -3.73 -3.76
C PRO A 299 -1.71 -5.25 -3.84
N TRP A 300 -1.96 -6.00 -2.77
CA TRP A 300 -1.90 -7.47 -2.78
C TRP A 300 -3.02 -8.14 -3.60
N ALA A 301 -4.10 -7.42 -3.92
CA ALA A 301 -5.15 -7.90 -4.82
C ALA A 301 -4.86 -7.56 -6.30
N GLY A 302 -3.63 -7.09 -6.61
CA GLY A 302 -3.22 -6.69 -7.95
C GLY A 302 -3.67 -5.28 -8.36
N GLU A 303 -4.22 -4.49 -7.43
CA GLU A 303 -4.51 -3.09 -7.68
C GLU A 303 -3.21 -2.30 -7.91
N THR A 304 -3.25 -1.37 -8.86
CA THR A 304 -2.11 -0.52 -9.20
C THR A 304 -2.30 0.89 -8.65
N ASP A 305 -1.18 1.53 -8.31
CA ASP A 305 -1.19 2.92 -7.86
C ASP A 305 -1.82 3.83 -8.91
N ALA A 306 -2.64 4.77 -8.46
CA ALA A 306 -3.09 5.85 -9.30
C ALA A 306 -1.89 6.70 -9.72
N ALA A 307 -1.86 7.09 -10.99
CA ALA A 307 -0.80 7.96 -11.50
C ALA A 307 -0.82 9.29 -10.72
N LYS A 308 0.26 9.58 -9.99
CA LYS A 308 0.41 10.88 -9.34
C LYS A 308 0.26 11.98 -10.39
N PRO A 309 -0.54 13.03 -10.12
CA PRO A 309 -0.64 14.14 -11.05
C PRO A 309 0.75 14.71 -11.28
N LYS A 310 1.14 14.84 -12.55
CA LYS A 310 2.39 15.49 -12.91
C LYS A 310 2.32 16.89 -12.33
N ARG A 311 3.29 17.27 -11.48
CA ARG A 311 3.33 18.64 -10.96
C ARG A 311 3.49 19.55 -12.17
N ILE A 312 2.49 20.38 -12.44
CA ILE A 312 2.46 21.29 -13.60
C ILE A 312 3.72 22.17 -13.59
N LEU A 313 4.23 22.47 -12.39
CA LEU A 313 5.51 23.10 -12.14
C LEU A 313 6.46 22.11 -11.45
N ASP A 314 6.82 21.03 -12.14
CA ASP A 314 7.93 20.19 -11.67
C ASP A 314 9.16 21.08 -11.53
N ASN A 315 9.66 21.18 -10.28
CA ASN A 315 10.77 22.05 -9.92
C ASN A 315 11.90 21.84 -10.95
N PRO A 316 12.27 22.86 -11.75
CA PRO A 316 13.27 22.70 -12.80
C PRO A 316 14.62 22.23 -12.27
N SER A 317 14.86 22.35 -10.97
CA SER A 317 16.06 21.88 -10.27
C SER A 317 15.99 20.43 -9.77
N SER A 318 14.91 19.67 -10.01
CA SER A 318 14.86 18.28 -9.54
C SER A 318 15.99 17.47 -10.19
N ARG A 319 16.83 16.81 -9.38
CA ARG A 319 17.96 15.99 -9.86
C ARG A 319 17.51 14.93 -10.88
N LYS A 320 16.27 14.45 -10.74
CA LYS A 320 15.64 13.53 -11.69
C LYS A 320 15.45 14.19 -13.06
N ARG A 321 14.88 15.39 -13.12
CA ARG A 321 14.74 16.16 -14.38
C ARG A 321 16.09 16.51 -14.98
N LEU A 322 17.09 16.88 -14.18
CA LEU A 322 18.46 17.10 -14.68
C LEU A 322 19.07 15.81 -15.27
N ARG A 323 18.78 14.64 -14.68
CA ARG A 323 19.22 13.35 -15.20
C ARG A 323 18.50 12.98 -16.49
N GLU A 324 17.18 13.17 -16.55
CA GLU A 324 16.36 12.96 -17.75
C GLU A 324 16.78 13.91 -18.87
N GLN A 325 16.99 15.19 -18.58
CA GLN A 325 17.55 16.16 -19.53
C GLN A 325 18.92 15.75 -20.05
N ARG A 326 19.80 15.19 -19.21
CA ARG A 326 21.09 14.65 -19.66
C ARG A 326 20.90 13.45 -20.58
N VAL A 327 19.99 12.53 -20.27
CA VAL A 327 19.68 11.38 -21.12
C VAL A 327 19.12 11.86 -22.46
N ASP A 328 18.16 12.79 -22.46
CA ASP A 328 17.58 13.37 -23.67
C ASP A 328 18.63 14.12 -24.49
N GLN A 329 19.55 14.85 -23.85
CA GLN A 329 20.67 15.51 -24.53
C GLN A 329 21.60 14.48 -25.20
N VAL A 330 21.92 13.36 -24.53
CA VAL A 330 22.73 12.29 -25.11
C VAL A 330 22.00 11.60 -26.27
N VAL A 331 20.71 11.30 -26.12
CA VAL A 331 19.90 10.69 -27.20
C VAL A 331 19.84 11.64 -28.40
N ASN A 332 19.55 12.93 -28.17
CA ASN A 332 19.53 13.94 -29.22
C ASN A 332 20.91 14.09 -29.90
N TYR A 333 21.99 14.05 -29.13
CA TYR A 333 23.36 14.06 -29.66
C TYR A 333 23.60 12.84 -30.58
N LEU A 334 23.28 11.63 -30.13
CA LEU A 334 23.44 10.40 -30.92
C LEU A 334 22.58 10.42 -32.20
N LEU A 335 21.32 10.85 -32.10
CA LEU A 335 20.43 10.98 -33.26
C LEU A 335 20.95 12.02 -34.26
N SER A 336 21.49 13.14 -33.77
CA SER A 336 22.10 14.17 -34.62
C SER A 336 23.35 13.63 -35.33
N HIS A 337 24.16 12.83 -34.63
CA HIS A 337 25.37 12.22 -35.19
C HIS A 337 25.03 11.19 -36.26
N ARG A 338 24.01 10.35 -36.01
CA ARG A 338 23.52 9.36 -36.98
C ARG A 338 22.96 10.00 -38.25
N ARG A 339 22.28 11.15 -38.14
CA ARG A 339 21.81 11.91 -39.31
C ARG A 339 22.95 12.46 -40.16
N LYS A 340 24.04 12.90 -39.52
CA LYS A 340 25.23 13.41 -40.22
C LYS A 340 26.06 12.30 -40.86
N SER A 341 26.13 11.12 -40.22
CA SER A 341 26.89 9.98 -40.72
C SER A 341 26.11 9.05 -41.64
N SER A 342 24.81 9.29 -41.87
CA SER A 342 24.04 8.53 -42.85
C SER A 342 24.64 8.78 -44.23
N PRO A 343 25.23 7.76 -44.89
CA PRO A 343 25.81 7.93 -46.21
C PRO A 343 24.71 8.45 -47.14
N ARG A 344 24.97 9.58 -47.81
CA ARG A 344 24.06 10.09 -48.84
C ARG A 344 23.84 8.97 -49.83
N LYS A 345 22.60 8.45 -49.87
CA LYS A 345 22.21 7.41 -50.82
C LYS A 345 22.66 7.88 -52.20
N PRO A 346 23.59 7.18 -52.87
CA PRO A 346 24.08 7.62 -54.17
C PRO A 346 22.87 7.79 -55.07
N LYS A 347 22.73 8.97 -55.66
CA LYS A 347 21.64 9.31 -56.57
C LYS A 347 21.67 8.26 -57.67
N ALA A 348 20.65 7.38 -57.68
CA ALA A 348 20.58 6.27 -58.61
C ALA A 348 20.79 6.81 -60.02
N ALA A 349 21.85 6.32 -60.69
CA ALA A 349 22.11 6.67 -62.07
C ALA A 349 20.88 6.25 -62.90
N PRO A 350 20.40 7.11 -63.82
CA PRO A 350 19.24 6.79 -64.65
C PRO A 350 19.54 5.51 -65.44
N ALA A 351 18.67 4.51 -65.28
CA ALA A 351 18.78 3.24 -65.96
C ALA A 351 18.74 3.46 -67.48
N ALA A 352 19.82 3.10 -68.16
CA ALA A 352 19.88 3.06 -69.61
C ALA A 352 18.88 2.01 -70.10
N GLN A 353 17.89 2.46 -70.88
CA GLN A 353 16.91 1.61 -71.54
C GLN A 353 17.62 0.83 -72.65
N SER A 354 17.79 -0.47 -72.46
CA SER A 354 18.24 -1.40 -73.51
C SER A 354 17.08 -1.67 -74.46
N ALA A 355 17.19 -1.17 -75.69
CA ALA A 355 16.38 -1.57 -76.83
C ALA A 355 16.90 -2.91 -77.36
N THR A 356 16.02 -3.88 -77.51
CA THR A 356 16.25 -5.08 -78.34
C THR A 356 15.08 -5.26 -79.28
N ALA A 357 15.44 -5.45 -80.55
CA ALA A 357 14.61 -5.65 -81.73
C ALA A 357 14.15 -7.10 -81.89
#